data_AF-A0A956HEJ3-F1
#
_entry.id   AF-A0A956HEJ3-F1
#
_cell.length_a   1.000
_cell.length_b   1.000
_cell.length_c   1.000
_cell.angle_alpha   90.00
_cell.angle_beta   90.00
_cell.angle_gamma   90.00
#
_symmetry.space_group_name_H-M   'P 1'
#
loop_
_entity.id
_entity.type
_entity.pdbx_description
1 polymer ?
#
loop_
_entity_poly.entity_id
_entity_poly.type
_entity_poly.pdbx_seq_one_letter_code
_entity_poly.pdbx_strand_id
1 'polypeptide(L)'
;MGKLLALALALAPAPAEPASEAAPPVRAASTGGRVVLGVALAPELPIQDVDAIITGHLVDTGVDVDAVALAAGQDVVARLAWARGRAGERDVLGVFWVERGELGVRLFLLLDAPERVYVRELEEHDDPQVTVETLGVIIRGLSTSLGDPEGPRGMDRVDLEPSVEPAPAPVEPAPVEPAPVRP
;
A
#
# COMPACT_ATOMS: atom_id res chain seq x y z
N MET A 1 -35.44 -32.39 -66.33
CA MET A 1 -35.37 -33.49 -65.32
C MET A 1 -33.90 -33.74 -65.05
N GLY A 2 -33.34 -33.69 -63.84
CA GLY A 2 -33.91 -33.49 -62.53
C GLY A 2 -32.83 -33.10 -61.51
N LYS A 3 -33.30 -32.36 -60.49
CA LYS A 3 -32.85 -32.30 -59.09
C LYS A 3 -31.36 -32.54 -58.78
N LEU A 4 -30.64 -31.44 -58.53
CA LEU A 4 -29.52 -31.40 -57.59
C LEU A 4 -30.08 -31.63 -56.18
N LEU A 5 -29.70 -32.74 -55.54
CA LEU A 5 -30.01 -33.03 -54.15
C LEU A 5 -28.72 -33.05 -53.33
N ALA A 6 -28.79 -32.32 -52.21
CA ALA A 6 -27.71 -31.99 -51.30
C ALA A 6 -27.05 -33.20 -50.62
N LEU A 7 -25.74 -33.10 -50.38
CA LEU A 7 -25.02 -33.97 -49.46
C LEU A 7 -24.73 -33.18 -48.18
N ALA A 8 -25.45 -33.51 -47.11
CA ALA A 8 -25.23 -33.01 -45.76
C ALA A 8 -24.02 -33.73 -45.15
N LEU A 9 -22.98 -32.99 -44.77
CA LEU A 9 -21.96 -33.45 -43.84
C LEU A 9 -22.21 -32.77 -42.49
N ALA A 10 -22.72 -33.56 -41.56
CA ALA A 10 -22.83 -33.22 -40.15
C ALA A 10 -21.42 -33.19 -39.54
N LEU A 11 -21.02 -32.05 -38.98
CA LEU A 11 -19.92 -31.94 -38.03
C LEU A 11 -20.49 -31.44 -36.71
N ALA A 12 -20.14 -32.20 -35.68
CA ALA A 12 -20.69 -32.20 -34.33
C ALA A 12 -20.61 -30.84 -33.61
N PRO A 13 -21.49 -30.60 -32.61
CA PRO A 13 -21.42 -29.40 -31.79
C PRO A 13 -20.09 -29.33 -31.02
N ALA A 14 -19.43 -28.18 -31.14
CA ALA A 14 -18.26 -27.84 -30.33
C ALA A 14 -18.65 -27.87 -28.84
N PRO A 15 -17.79 -28.39 -27.94
CA PRO A 15 -18.06 -28.37 -26.51
C PRO A 15 -18.15 -26.91 -26.03
N ALA A 16 -19.25 -26.60 -25.34
CA ALA A 16 -19.42 -25.34 -24.65
C ALA A 16 -18.28 -25.15 -23.65
N GLU A 17 -17.47 -24.11 -23.83
CA GLU A 17 -16.58 -23.61 -22.79
C GLU A 17 -17.43 -23.28 -21.56
N PRO A 18 -17.00 -23.67 -20.34
CA PRO A 18 -17.68 -23.25 -19.14
C PRO A 18 -17.65 -21.73 -19.09
N ALA A 19 -18.82 -21.12 -18.90
CA ALA A 19 -18.95 -19.71 -18.59
C ALA A 19 -18.05 -19.41 -17.39
N SER A 20 -16.88 -18.84 -17.66
CA SER A 20 -16.03 -18.26 -16.64
C SER A 20 -16.87 -17.15 -16.03
N GLU A 21 -17.26 -17.37 -14.77
CA GLU A 21 -17.87 -16.39 -13.90
C GLU A 21 -17.05 -15.11 -14.05
N ALA A 22 -17.62 -14.13 -14.76
CA ALA A 22 -16.98 -12.85 -14.95
C ALA A 22 -16.70 -12.31 -13.57
N ALA A 23 -15.42 -12.31 -13.19
CA ALA A 23 -14.95 -11.69 -11.98
C ALA A 23 -15.61 -10.30 -11.88
N PRO A 24 -16.09 -9.89 -10.68
CA PRO A 24 -16.71 -8.59 -10.52
C PRO A 24 -15.79 -7.54 -11.15
N PRO A 25 -16.32 -6.60 -11.96
CA PRO A 25 -15.49 -5.66 -12.68
C PRO A 25 -14.56 -5.00 -11.68
N VAL A 26 -13.25 -5.19 -11.87
CA VAL A 26 -12.22 -4.39 -11.22
C VAL A 26 -12.68 -2.96 -11.46
N ARG A 27 -13.08 -2.27 -10.39
CA ARG A 27 -13.46 -0.86 -10.48
C ARG A 27 -12.32 -0.19 -11.20
N ALA A 28 -12.56 0.25 -12.43
CA ALA A 28 -11.65 1.14 -13.12
C ALA A 28 -11.32 2.25 -12.11
N ALA A 29 -10.02 2.43 -11.84
CA ALA A 29 -9.49 3.34 -10.84
C ALA A 29 -10.36 4.60 -10.79
N SER A 30 -10.99 4.83 -9.63
CA SER A 30 -11.78 6.03 -9.41
C SER A 30 -10.93 7.23 -9.83
N THR A 31 -11.40 7.96 -10.84
CA THR A 31 -10.86 9.25 -11.22
C THR A 31 -11.00 10.18 -10.01
N GLY A 32 -9.86 10.56 -9.43
CA GLY A 32 -9.77 11.44 -8.26
C GLY A 32 -9.40 10.70 -6.98
N GLY A 33 -8.37 11.22 -6.31
CA GLY A 33 -7.85 10.73 -5.05
C GLY A 33 -6.45 11.29 -4.82
N ARG A 34 -5.90 11.06 -3.63
CA ARG A 34 -4.56 11.51 -3.29
C ARG A 34 -3.74 10.41 -2.66
N VAL A 35 -2.43 10.49 -2.83
CA VAL A 35 -1.46 9.70 -2.08
C VAL A 35 -0.76 10.62 -1.08
N VAL A 36 -0.50 10.11 0.12
CA VAL A 36 0.29 10.84 1.12
C VAL A 36 1.72 10.33 1.05
N LEU A 37 2.71 11.22 1.04
CA LEU A 37 4.12 10.86 1.02
C LEU A 37 4.85 11.43 2.23
N GLY A 38 5.26 10.56 3.14
CA GLY A 38 6.12 10.89 4.26
C GLY A 38 7.61 10.88 3.88
N VAL A 39 8.35 11.94 4.19
CA VAL A 39 9.79 12.04 3.89
C VAL A 39 10.60 12.14 5.18
N ALA A 40 11.32 11.08 5.53
CA ALA A 40 12.22 11.04 6.70
C ALA A 40 13.67 11.42 6.39
N LEU A 41 13.95 11.85 5.17
CA LEU A 41 15.29 12.14 4.66
C LEU A 41 15.62 13.63 4.70
N ALA A 42 14.91 14.44 5.48
CA ALA A 42 15.25 15.85 5.62
C ALA A 42 16.58 16.01 6.40
N PRO A 43 17.48 16.93 6.00
CA PRO A 43 17.34 17.90 4.92
C PRO A 43 17.82 17.42 3.53
N GLU A 44 18.31 16.18 3.39
CA GLU A 44 18.83 15.62 2.12
C GLU A 44 17.81 15.73 0.99
N LEU A 45 16.54 15.45 1.29
CA LEU A 45 15.41 15.66 0.37
C LEU A 45 14.49 16.76 0.93
N PRO A 46 14.64 18.03 0.47
CA PRO A 46 13.76 19.10 0.88
C PRO A 46 12.32 18.83 0.45
N ILE A 47 11.37 18.95 1.39
CA ILE A 47 9.98 18.55 1.13
C ILE A 47 9.34 19.33 -0.02
N GLN A 48 9.71 20.60 -0.19
CA GLN A 48 9.23 21.47 -1.27
C GLN A 48 9.66 20.98 -2.66
N ASP A 49 10.87 20.41 -2.77
CA ASP A 49 11.39 19.89 -4.04
C ASP A 49 10.74 18.54 -4.33
N VAL A 50 10.56 17.71 -3.31
CA VAL A 50 9.84 16.44 -3.38
C VAL A 50 8.40 16.66 -3.85
N ASP A 51 7.68 17.58 -3.21
CA ASP A 51 6.29 17.90 -3.54
C ASP A 51 6.15 18.38 -4.99
N ALA A 52 7.00 19.34 -5.40
CA ALA A 52 6.97 19.90 -6.74
C ALA A 52 7.28 18.86 -7.83
N ILE A 53 8.34 18.06 -7.65
CA ILE A 53 8.75 17.05 -8.64
C ILE A 53 7.71 15.95 -8.75
N ILE A 54 7.23 15.41 -7.62
CA ILE A 54 6.28 14.29 -7.64
C ILE A 54 4.92 14.74 -8.18
N THR A 55 4.47 15.95 -7.85
CA THR A 55 3.28 16.54 -8.48
C THR A 55 3.42 16.58 -10.01
N GLY A 56 4.60 16.96 -10.51
CA GLY A 56 4.90 16.94 -11.95
C GLY A 56 4.79 15.54 -12.57
N HIS A 57 5.24 14.50 -11.88
CA HIS A 57 5.12 13.11 -12.35
C HIS A 57 3.69 12.58 -12.35
N LEU A 58 2.83 13.08 -11.45
CA LEU A 58 1.46 12.61 -11.28
C LEU A 58 0.40 13.42 -12.04
N VAL A 59 0.76 14.56 -12.66
CA VAL A 59 -0.18 15.49 -13.31
C VAL A 59 -1.18 14.82 -14.27
N ASP A 60 -0.75 13.83 -15.03
CA ASP A 60 -1.58 13.13 -16.03
C ASP A 60 -2.35 11.92 -15.45
N THR A 61 -2.12 11.59 -14.18
CA THR A 61 -2.70 10.40 -13.53
C THR A 61 -4.04 10.66 -12.87
N GLY A 62 -4.38 11.93 -12.62
CA GLY A 62 -5.54 12.31 -11.81
C GLY A 62 -5.43 11.95 -10.32
N VAL A 63 -4.20 11.67 -9.86
CA VAL A 63 -3.85 11.44 -8.45
C VAL A 63 -3.05 12.63 -7.94
N ASP A 64 -3.48 13.21 -6.82
CA ASP A 64 -2.73 14.28 -6.14
C ASP A 64 -1.71 13.68 -5.15
N VAL A 65 -0.66 14.44 -4.81
CA VAL A 65 0.28 14.10 -3.75
C VAL A 65 0.20 15.11 -2.61
N ASP A 66 0.27 14.61 -1.37
CA ASP A 66 0.44 15.40 -0.16
C ASP A 66 1.77 15.00 0.49
N ALA A 67 2.83 15.76 0.23
CA ALA A 67 4.15 15.47 0.77
C ALA A 67 4.34 16.08 2.17
N VAL A 68 4.69 15.25 3.15
CA VAL A 68 4.85 15.63 4.56
C VAL A 68 6.26 15.28 5.04
N ALA A 69 6.97 16.26 5.62
CA ALA A 69 8.23 15.99 6.29
C ALA A 69 7.99 15.20 7.58
N LEU A 70 8.76 14.14 7.78
CA LEU A 70 8.70 13.30 8.98
C LEU A 70 9.97 13.48 9.81
N ALA A 71 9.82 13.43 11.14
CA ALA A 71 10.95 13.52 12.06
C ALA A 71 11.89 12.33 11.87
N ALA A 72 13.19 12.58 11.72
CA ALA A 72 14.20 11.54 11.67
C ALA A 72 14.26 10.73 12.99
N GLY A 73 14.71 9.48 12.90
CA GLY A 73 14.96 8.63 14.07
C GLY A 73 13.73 8.06 14.78
N GLN A 74 12.53 8.22 14.22
CA GLN A 74 11.37 7.47 14.67
C GLN A 74 11.45 6.01 14.20
N ASP A 75 10.99 5.08 15.03
CA ASP A 75 10.91 3.68 14.65
C ASP A 75 9.77 3.42 13.65
N VAL A 76 9.85 2.25 13.01
CA VAL A 76 8.88 1.81 11.99
C VAL A 76 7.46 1.66 12.54
N VAL A 77 7.30 1.39 13.84
CA VAL A 77 5.98 1.23 14.48
C VAL A 77 5.28 2.58 14.59
N ALA A 78 6.01 3.61 15.00
CA ALA A 78 5.52 4.99 15.03
C ALA A 78 5.17 5.47 13.61
N ARG A 79 5.96 5.11 12.60
CA ARG A 79 5.66 5.42 11.19
C ARG A 79 4.44 4.71 10.68
N LEU A 80 4.26 3.44 11.03
CA LEU A 80 3.07 2.69 10.67
C LEU A 80 1.81 3.27 11.34
N ALA A 81 1.89 3.67 12.61
CA ALA A 81 0.78 4.32 13.29
C ALA A 81 0.39 5.66 12.63
N TRP A 82 1.39 6.46 12.24
CA TRP A 82 1.16 7.67 11.44
C TRP A 82 0.50 7.34 10.10
N ALA A 83 1.02 6.33 9.38
CA ALA A 83 0.52 5.96 8.07
C ALA A 83 -0.94 5.48 8.14
N ARG A 84 -1.31 4.67 9.14
CA ARG A 84 -2.70 4.26 9.39
C ARG A 84 -3.62 5.44 9.64
N GLY A 85 -3.17 6.42 10.43
CA GLY A 85 -3.92 7.65 10.67
C GLY A 85 -4.23 8.42 9.37
N ARG A 86 -3.27 8.44 8.43
CA ARG A 86 -3.43 9.06 7.10
C ARG A 86 -4.28 8.23 6.15
N ALA A 87 -4.13 6.91 6.17
CA ALA A 87 -4.83 5.99 5.28
C ALA A 87 -6.35 6.00 5.53
N GLY A 88 -6.78 6.24 6.77
CA GLY A 88 -8.20 6.40 7.12
C GLY A 88 -8.82 7.75 6.74
N GLU A 89 -8.05 8.70 6.19
CA GLU A 89 -8.59 9.96 5.67
C GLU A 89 -9.38 9.73 4.37
N ARG A 90 -10.39 10.57 4.09
CA ARG A 90 -11.15 10.46 2.84
C ARG A 90 -10.24 10.71 1.64
N ASP A 91 -10.52 9.98 0.57
CA ASP A 91 -9.87 10.10 -0.74
C ASP A 91 -8.37 9.76 -0.75
N VAL A 92 -7.82 9.20 0.34
CA VAL A 92 -6.45 8.68 0.38
C VAL A 92 -6.41 7.28 -0.24
N LEU A 93 -5.67 7.15 -1.34
CA LEU A 93 -5.52 5.89 -2.08
C LEU A 93 -4.42 4.99 -1.48
N GLY A 94 -3.44 5.60 -0.83
CA GLY A 94 -2.30 4.92 -0.22
C GLY A 94 -1.38 5.91 0.48
N VAL A 95 -0.60 5.40 1.42
CA VAL A 95 0.36 6.19 2.19
C VAL A 95 1.75 5.64 1.98
N PHE A 96 2.60 6.45 1.36
CA PHE A 96 4.01 6.19 1.17
C PHE A 96 4.82 6.80 2.30
N TRP A 97 5.93 6.17 2.67
CA TRP A 97 6.99 6.88 3.39
C TRP A 97 8.37 6.39 2.98
N VAL A 98 9.31 7.33 2.96
CA VAL A 98 10.71 7.08 2.61
C VAL A 98 11.58 7.34 3.83
N GLU A 99 12.46 6.39 4.14
CA GLU A 99 13.42 6.48 5.24
C GLU A 99 14.72 5.74 4.95
N ARG A 100 15.79 6.13 5.67
CA ARG A 100 17.09 5.47 5.60
C ARG A 100 17.16 4.38 6.67
N GLY A 101 17.27 3.14 6.23
CA GLY A 101 17.57 1.98 7.07
C GLY A 101 19.05 1.65 7.06
N GLU A 102 19.42 0.54 7.72
CA GLU A 102 20.82 0.07 7.77
C GLU A 102 21.38 -0.35 6.41
N LEU A 103 20.51 -0.83 5.50
CA LEU A 103 20.88 -1.34 4.18
C LEU A 103 20.67 -0.33 3.05
N GLY A 104 20.21 0.88 3.38
CA GLY A 104 20.03 1.97 2.43
C GLY A 104 18.66 2.64 2.55
N VAL A 105 18.25 3.31 1.48
CA VAL A 105 16.96 4.02 1.43
C VAL A 105 15.83 3.05 1.08
N ARG A 106 14.73 3.11 1.83
CA ARG A 106 13.54 2.29 1.63
C ARG A 106 12.32 3.15 1.34
N LEU A 107 11.50 2.67 0.41
CA LEU A 107 10.14 3.16 0.19
C LEU A 107 9.15 2.13 0.72
N PHE A 108 8.29 2.57 1.61
CA PHE A 108 7.17 1.77 2.09
C PHE A 108 5.85 2.29 1.52
N LEU A 109 4.87 1.41 1.43
CA LEU A 109 3.49 1.72 1.04
C LEU A 109 2.52 0.98 1.95
N LEU A 110 1.57 1.72 2.53
CA LEU A 110 0.39 1.19 3.20
C LEU A 110 -0.85 1.37 2.31
N LEU A 111 -1.58 0.27 2.07
CA LEU A 111 -2.93 0.27 1.50
C LEU A 111 -3.94 -0.03 2.62
N ASP A 112 -5.04 0.72 2.71
CA ASP A 112 -6.01 0.62 3.82
C ASP A 112 -6.99 -0.56 3.70
N ALA A 113 -7.30 -1.00 2.47
CA ALA A 113 -8.37 -1.95 2.21
C ALA A 113 -8.03 -3.04 1.17
N PRO A 114 -7.67 -4.26 1.59
CA PRO A 114 -7.36 -4.64 2.97
C PRO A 114 -6.01 -4.05 3.42
N GLU A 115 -5.83 -3.90 4.74
CA GLU A 115 -4.58 -3.37 5.29
C GLU A 115 -3.39 -4.22 4.85
N ARG A 116 -2.48 -3.63 4.08
CA ARG A 116 -1.26 -4.28 3.60
C ARG A 116 -0.11 -3.28 3.58
N VAL A 117 1.04 -3.71 4.09
CA VAL A 117 2.28 -2.96 4.00
C VAL A 117 3.20 -3.62 2.97
N TYR A 118 3.80 -2.78 2.14
CA TYR A 118 4.77 -3.16 1.15
C TYR A 118 6.04 -2.35 1.35
N VAL A 119 7.19 -2.93 0.99
CA VAL A 119 8.50 -2.29 1.07
C VAL A 119 9.27 -2.50 -0.22
N ARG A 120 10.07 -1.52 -0.60
CA ARG A 120 11.01 -1.59 -1.70
C ARG A 120 12.30 -0.88 -1.31
N GLU A 121 13.43 -1.55 -1.49
CA GLU A 121 14.75 -0.91 -1.43
C GLU A 121 14.93 0.00 -2.65
N LEU A 122 15.41 1.22 -2.41
CA LEU A 122 15.73 2.20 -3.44
C LEU A 122 17.24 2.19 -3.68
N GLU A 123 17.63 2.34 -4.94
CA GLU A 123 19.03 2.58 -5.28
C GLU A 123 19.45 3.94 -4.71
N GLU A 124 20.56 3.97 -3.96
CA GLU A 124 21.11 5.23 -3.48
C GLU A 124 21.83 5.95 -4.61
N HIS A 125 21.52 7.23 -4.77
CA HIS A 125 22.21 8.12 -5.68
C HIS A 125 22.92 9.21 -4.88
N ASP A 126 24.15 9.54 -5.28
CA ASP A 126 24.93 10.63 -4.67
C ASP A 126 24.27 12.00 -4.90
N ASP A 127 23.41 12.11 -5.92
CA ASP A 127 22.66 13.32 -6.25
C ASP A 127 21.22 13.23 -5.68
N PRO A 128 20.86 14.12 -4.73
CA PRO A 128 19.50 14.18 -4.18
C PRO A 128 18.43 14.41 -5.25
N GLN A 129 18.72 15.18 -6.29
CA GLN A 129 17.75 15.47 -7.34
C GLN A 129 17.43 14.21 -8.15
N VAL A 130 18.45 13.41 -8.47
CA VAL A 130 18.26 12.09 -9.12
C VAL A 130 17.42 11.18 -8.22
N THR A 131 17.64 11.21 -6.90
CA THR A 131 16.83 10.45 -5.94
C THR A 131 15.36 10.85 -5.98
N VAL A 132 15.05 12.16 -5.99
CA VAL A 132 13.65 12.63 -6.07
C VAL A 132 13.00 12.28 -7.41
N GLU A 133 13.73 12.41 -8.51
CA GLU A 133 13.23 12.04 -9.84
C GLU A 133 12.92 10.54 -9.93
N THR A 134 13.83 9.69 -9.46
CA THR A 134 13.62 8.24 -9.36
C THR A 134 12.40 7.93 -8.50
N LEU A 135 12.25 8.61 -7.35
CA LEU A 135 11.10 8.47 -6.48
C LEU A 135 9.80 8.85 -7.19
N GLY A 136 9.78 9.95 -7.96
CA GLY A 136 8.63 10.38 -8.75
C GLY A 136 8.20 9.35 -9.80
N VAL A 137 9.15 8.78 -10.54
CA VAL A 137 8.88 7.70 -11.52
C VAL A 137 8.28 6.47 -10.84
N ILE A 138 8.86 6.07 -9.69
CA ILE A 138 8.39 4.92 -8.93
C ILE A 138 6.98 5.18 -8.40
N ILE A 139 6.74 6.30 -7.72
CA ILE A 139 5.42 6.63 -7.15
C ILE A 139 4.37 6.74 -8.24
N ARG A 140 4.69 7.31 -9.41
CA ARG A 140 3.79 7.31 -10.56
C ARG A 140 3.38 5.89 -10.96
N GLY A 141 4.36 5.01 -11.16
CA GLY A 141 4.11 3.62 -11.51
C GLY A 141 3.25 2.91 -10.47
N LEU A 142 3.60 3.07 -9.19
CA LEU A 142 2.88 2.47 -8.07
C LEU A 142 1.45 2.99 -7.95
N SER A 143 1.26 4.31 -8.07
CA SER A 143 -0.04 4.98 -8.00
C SER A 143 -1.03 4.46 -9.05
N THR A 144 -0.53 4.12 -10.24
CA THR A 144 -1.37 3.51 -11.29
C THR A 144 -1.75 2.04 -11.03
N SER A 145 -1.14 1.40 -10.03
CA SER A 145 -1.32 -0.02 -9.69
C SER A 145 -1.91 -0.28 -8.30
N LEU A 146 -2.33 0.76 -7.56
CA LEU A 146 -2.79 0.61 -6.17
C LEU A 146 -4.03 -0.30 -6.01
N GLY A 147 -4.82 -0.47 -7.08
CA GLY A 147 -5.98 -1.37 -7.09
C GLY A 147 -5.68 -2.80 -7.57
N ASP A 148 -4.42 -3.13 -7.87
CA ASP A 148 -4.04 -4.46 -8.37
C ASP A 148 -4.18 -5.52 -7.25
N PRO A 149 -4.96 -6.61 -7.45
CA PRO A 149 -5.08 -7.67 -6.47
C PRO A 149 -3.75 -8.37 -6.15
N GLU A 150 -2.81 -8.45 -7.11
CA GLU A 150 -1.48 -9.03 -6.92
C GLU A 150 -0.57 -8.13 -6.09
N GLY A 151 -0.93 -6.86 -5.96
CA GLY A 151 -0.19 -5.84 -5.23
C GLY A 151 0.68 -4.94 -6.12
N PRO A 152 1.25 -3.88 -5.53
CA PRO A 152 2.13 -2.94 -6.21
C PRO A 152 3.36 -3.62 -6.81
N ARG A 153 3.60 -3.42 -8.11
CA ARG A 153 4.71 -4.06 -8.83
C ARG A 153 6.06 -3.63 -8.27
N GLY A 154 6.94 -4.61 -8.04
CA GLY A 154 8.31 -4.37 -7.59
C GLY A 154 8.42 -3.97 -6.11
N MET A 155 7.38 -4.24 -5.31
CA MET A 155 7.46 -4.13 -3.86
C MET A 155 7.24 -5.50 -3.21
N ASP A 156 7.96 -5.75 -2.13
CA ASP A 156 7.81 -6.94 -1.30
C ASP A 156 6.76 -6.69 -0.22
N ARG A 157 5.92 -7.68 0.06
CA ARG A 157 4.94 -7.59 1.14
C ARG A 157 5.62 -7.74 2.49
N VAL A 158 5.26 -6.89 3.43
CA VAL A 158 5.65 -7.00 4.83
C VAL A 158 4.52 -7.69 5.60
N ASP A 159 4.82 -8.85 6.17
CA ASP A 159 3.91 -9.51 7.10
C ASP A 159 4.05 -8.86 8.48
N LEU A 160 3.11 -7.98 8.80
CA LEU A 160 2.98 -7.44 10.15
C LEU A 160 2.35 -8.52 11.03
N GLU A 161 3.15 -9.16 11.89
CA GLU A 161 2.57 -10.03 12.91
C GLU A 161 1.58 -9.19 13.75
N PRO A 162 0.32 -9.64 13.93
CA PRO A 162 -0.61 -8.94 14.79
C PRO A 162 -0.02 -8.93 16.20
N SER A 163 0.26 -7.74 16.72
CA SER A 163 0.71 -7.59 18.11
C SER A 163 -0.41 -8.07 19.03
N VAL A 164 -0.28 -9.29 19.54
CA VAL A 164 -1.14 -9.80 20.60
C VAL A 164 -0.72 -9.06 21.86
N GLU A 165 -1.49 -8.06 22.27
CA GLU A 165 -1.32 -7.43 23.58
C GLU A 165 -1.35 -8.54 24.63
N PRO A 166 -0.28 -8.73 25.44
CA PRO A 166 -0.29 -9.77 26.46
C PRO A 166 -1.44 -9.49 27.41
N ALA A 167 -2.34 -10.48 27.56
CA ALA A 167 -3.48 -10.37 28.47
C ALA A 167 -3.00 -9.88 29.84
N PRO A 168 -3.71 -8.94 30.49
CA PRO A 168 -3.29 -8.44 31.79
C PRO A 168 -3.08 -9.62 32.73
N ALA A 169 -1.92 -9.63 33.39
CA ALA A 169 -1.58 -10.68 34.35
C ALA A 169 -2.73 -10.84 35.36
N PRO A 170 -3.10 -12.07 35.75
CA PRO A 170 -4.09 -12.27 36.79
C PRO A 170 -3.67 -11.48 38.03
N VAL A 171 -4.49 -10.51 38.44
CA VAL A 171 -4.26 -9.80 39.69
C VAL A 171 -4.45 -10.82 40.80
N GLU A 172 -3.36 -11.23 41.45
CA GLU A 172 -3.42 -12.08 42.64
C GLU A 172 -4.30 -11.36 43.68
N PRO A 173 -5.37 -12.00 44.19
CA PRO A 173 -6.20 -11.38 45.19
C PRO A 173 -5.35 -11.07 46.42
N ALA A 174 -5.35 -9.81 46.85
CA ALA A 174 -4.63 -9.39 48.05
C ALA A 174 -5.06 -10.24 49.25
N PRO A 175 -4.13 -10.67 50.13
CA PRO A 175 -4.47 -11.42 51.32
C PRO A 175 -5.48 -10.64 52.15
N VAL A 176 -6.66 -11.21 52.36
CA VAL A 176 -7.65 -10.65 53.27
C VAL A 176 -7.12 -10.86 54.69
N GLU A 177 -6.70 -9.78 55.34
CA GLU A 177 -6.26 -9.83 56.73
C GLU A 177 -7.43 -10.35 57.60
N PRO A 178 -7.26 -11.43 58.40
CA PRO A 178 -8.34 -11.96 59.19
C PRO A 178 -8.77 -10.93 60.26
N ALA A 179 -10.07 -10.68 60.34
CA ALA A 179 -10.65 -9.76 61.30
C ALA A 179 -10.27 -10.14 62.75
N PRO A 180 -9.98 -9.16 63.63
CA PRO A 180 -9.59 -9.44 65.01
C PRO A 180 -10.74 -10.12 65.76
N VAL A 181 -10.48 -11.35 66.21
CA VAL A 181 -11.34 -12.06 67.16
C VAL A 181 -11.24 -11.33 68.50
N ARG A 182 -12.31 -10.66 68.93
CA ARG A 182 -12.41 -10.16 70.30
C ARG A 182 -12.74 -11.32 71.27
N PRO A 183 -12.21 -11.28 72.50
CA PRO A 183 -12.37 -12.35 73.50
C PRO A 183 -13.82 -12.52 73.96
#